data_AF-A0A925BK35-F1
#
_entry.id   AF-A0A925BK35-F1
#
_cell.length_a   1.000
_cell.length_b   1.000
_cell.length_c   1.000
_cell.angle_alpha   90.00
_cell.angle_beta   90.00
_cell.angle_gamma   90.00
#
_symmetry.space_group_name_H-M   'P 1'
#
loop_
_entity.id
_entity.type
_entity.pdbx_description
1 polymer ?
#
loop_
_entity_poly.entity_id
_entity_poly.type
_entity_poly.pdbx_seq_one_letter_code
_entity_poly.pdbx_strand_id
1 'polypeptide(L)'
;ALEELRALGMLKDGTMIGASMVRANLKGARLGGANWSKADLLEANLQATDLYLTILRGARLAGAALQDAEMLYVDLEDADLRGANLRGSDLREANLQGAKIGETKFDENTMLPDRNRWSADTDMERYTNPEHAKFWRSDNPHSPAHPSPQRDGEPTNTNDKTLPPN
;
A
#
# COMPACT_ATOMS: atom_id res chain seq x y z
N ALA A 1 5.30 19.98 11.68
CA ALA A 1 5.03 18.56 12.01
C ALA A 1 6.29 17.81 12.42
N LEU A 2 7.19 17.35 11.51
CA LEU A 2 8.37 16.56 11.95
C LEU A 2 9.30 17.34 12.90
N GLU A 3 9.55 18.62 12.63
CA GLU A 3 10.30 19.53 13.52
C GLU A 3 9.56 19.83 14.84
N GLU A 4 8.23 19.86 14.82
CA GLU A 4 7.41 20.03 16.04
C GLU A 4 7.42 18.77 16.89
N LEU A 5 7.34 17.58 16.27
CA LEU A 5 7.48 16.28 16.95
C LEU A 5 8.90 16.12 17.54
N ARG A 6 9.91 16.70 16.89
CA ARG A 6 11.31 16.80 17.38
C ARG A 6 11.36 17.69 18.61
N ALA A 7 10.78 18.88 18.51
CA ALA A 7 10.72 19.85 19.60
C ALA A 7 9.92 19.35 20.82
N LEU A 8 8.90 18.51 20.60
CA LEU A 8 8.11 17.87 21.64
C LEU A 8 8.81 16.66 22.28
N GLY A 9 10.05 16.33 21.88
CA GLY A 9 10.81 15.20 22.40
C GLY A 9 10.23 13.83 22.01
N MET A 10 9.33 13.79 21.03
CA MET A 10 8.66 12.57 20.56
C MET A 10 9.54 11.78 19.58
N LEU A 11 10.64 12.37 19.10
CA LEU A 11 11.62 11.75 18.21
C LEU A 11 12.87 11.35 19.01
N LYS A 12 13.19 10.05 19.07
CA LYS A 12 14.57 9.59 19.28
C LYS A 12 15.22 9.44 17.91
N ASP A 13 16.27 10.22 17.67
CA ASP A 13 17.17 10.09 16.51
C ASP A 13 16.53 10.28 15.12
N GLY A 14 15.39 10.99 15.05
CA GLY A 14 14.69 11.22 13.78
C GLY A 14 13.81 10.06 13.32
N THR A 15 13.61 9.04 14.17
CA THR A 15 12.72 7.90 13.91
C THR A 15 11.54 7.91 14.88
N MET A 16 10.34 7.57 14.36
CA MET A 16 9.10 7.40 15.14
C MET A 16 8.81 5.91 15.37
N ILE A 17 9.86 5.08 15.41
CA ILE A 17 9.71 3.63 15.55
C ILE A 17 9.07 3.32 16.89
N GLY A 18 7.90 2.69 16.89
CA GLY A 18 7.14 2.41 18.10
C GLY A 18 6.56 3.63 18.82
N ALA A 19 6.58 4.82 18.20
CA ALA A 19 6.00 6.02 18.81
C ALA A 19 4.49 5.86 19.01
N SER A 20 3.97 6.32 20.15
CA SER A 20 2.54 6.32 20.43
C SER A 20 1.92 7.67 20.10
N MET A 21 1.00 7.66 19.13
CA MET A 21 0.26 8.80 18.60
C MET A 21 -1.23 8.46 18.50
N VAL A 22 -1.72 7.65 19.45
CA VAL A 22 -3.11 7.22 19.53
C VAL A 22 -4.02 8.46 19.57
N ARG A 23 -4.99 8.53 18.64
CA ARG A 23 -5.92 9.66 18.47
C ARG A 23 -5.25 11.02 18.22
N ALA A 24 -3.98 11.04 17.85
CA ALA A 24 -3.30 12.28 17.53
C ALA A 24 -3.93 12.96 16.32
N ASN A 25 -3.98 14.30 16.33
CA ASN A 25 -4.36 15.07 15.16
C ASN A 25 -3.12 15.45 14.36
N LEU A 26 -2.94 14.77 13.23
CA LEU A 26 -1.85 14.97 12.28
C LEU A 26 -2.38 15.43 10.92
N LYS A 27 -3.62 15.91 10.83
CA LYS A 27 -4.23 16.36 9.58
C LYS A 27 -3.34 17.36 8.83
N GLY A 28 -3.07 17.10 7.55
CA GLY A 28 -2.22 17.97 6.71
C GLY A 28 -0.73 17.95 7.08
N ALA A 29 -0.30 17.09 8.00
CA ALA A 29 1.10 16.96 8.36
C ALA A 29 1.94 16.47 7.17
N ARG A 30 3.18 16.95 7.13
CA ARG A 30 4.21 16.49 6.19
C ARG A 30 5.11 15.49 6.89
N LEU A 31 4.91 14.22 6.57
CA LEU A 31 5.55 13.05 7.19
C LEU A 31 6.33 12.20 6.17
N GLY A 32 6.44 12.67 4.92
CA GLY A 32 7.13 11.98 3.85
C GLY A 32 8.57 11.59 4.19
N GLY A 33 8.95 10.38 3.80
CA GLY A 33 10.27 9.79 4.02
C GLY A 33 10.59 9.40 5.47
N ALA A 34 9.69 9.66 6.42
CA ALA A 34 9.92 9.32 7.81
C ALA A 34 9.75 7.81 8.07
N ASN A 35 10.48 7.29 9.07
CA ASN A 35 10.30 5.92 9.55
C ASN A 35 9.42 5.87 10.80
N TRP A 36 8.22 5.32 10.62
CA TRP A 36 7.15 5.12 11.61
C TRP A 36 6.85 3.64 11.85
N SER A 37 7.83 2.76 11.57
CA SER A 37 7.65 1.32 11.77
C SER A 37 7.17 1.02 13.19
N LYS A 38 6.13 0.19 13.31
CA LYS A 38 5.52 -0.21 14.59
C LYS A 38 4.91 0.94 15.42
N ALA A 39 4.75 2.13 14.85
CA ALA A 39 4.08 3.23 15.55
C ALA A 39 2.63 2.87 15.89
N ASP A 40 2.12 3.39 17.00
CA ASP A 40 0.72 3.25 17.40
C ASP A 40 -0.05 4.52 17.00
N LEU A 41 -0.72 4.45 15.86
CA LEU A 41 -1.53 5.50 15.24
C LEU A 41 -3.04 5.16 15.30
N LEU A 42 -3.43 4.35 16.29
CA LEU A 42 -4.81 3.94 16.51
C LEU A 42 -5.74 5.17 16.55
N GLU A 43 -6.77 5.18 15.69
CA GLU A 43 -7.75 6.27 15.57
C GLU A 43 -7.13 7.66 15.32
N ALA A 44 -5.87 7.74 14.84
CA ALA A 44 -5.23 9.01 14.53
C ALA A 44 -5.91 9.70 13.33
N ASN A 45 -5.92 11.03 13.35
CA ASN A 45 -6.36 11.82 12.21
C ASN A 45 -5.16 12.13 11.32
N LEU A 46 -5.06 11.40 10.20
CA LEU A 46 -4.05 11.53 9.14
C LEU A 46 -4.71 12.02 7.83
N GLN A 47 -5.81 12.77 7.91
CA GLN A 47 -6.47 13.29 6.71
C GLN A 47 -5.55 14.24 5.96
N ALA A 48 -5.51 14.13 4.62
CA ALA A 48 -4.72 14.99 3.74
C ALA A 48 -3.24 15.10 4.12
N THR A 49 -2.67 14.09 4.78
CA THR A 49 -1.24 14.05 5.11
C THR A 49 -0.39 13.68 3.91
N ASP A 50 0.79 14.27 3.83
CA ASP A 50 1.87 13.82 2.96
C ASP A 50 2.63 12.70 3.67
N LEU A 51 2.41 11.46 3.20
CA LEU A 51 3.09 10.23 3.63
C LEU A 51 4.01 9.68 2.53
N TYR A 52 4.39 10.49 1.53
CA TYR A 52 5.21 10.03 0.41
C TYR A 52 6.49 9.32 0.89
N LEU A 53 6.76 8.09 0.43
CA LEU A 53 7.90 7.26 0.87
C LEU A 53 7.99 6.99 2.39
N THR A 54 6.93 7.19 3.16
CA THR A 54 6.93 6.90 4.60
C THR A 54 6.95 5.39 4.85
N ILE A 55 7.74 4.96 5.85
CA ILE A 55 7.81 3.56 6.28
C ILE A 55 6.87 3.36 7.48
N LEU A 56 5.79 2.60 7.31
CA LEU A 56 4.76 2.28 8.30
C LEU A 56 4.68 0.78 8.60
N ARG A 57 5.76 0.04 8.39
CA ARG A 57 5.80 -1.41 8.60
C ARG A 57 5.34 -1.81 10.00
N GLY A 58 4.34 -2.68 10.09
CA GLY A 58 3.76 -3.14 11.35
C GLY A 58 3.11 -2.06 12.20
N ALA A 59 2.86 -0.85 11.66
CA ALA A 59 2.19 0.21 12.39
C ALA A 59 0.73 -0.16 12.69
N ARG A 60 0.21 0.32 13.83
CA ARG A 60 -1.20 0.16 14.21
C ARG A 60 -1.98 1.38 13.75
N LEU A 61 -2.74 1.24 12.68
CA LEU A 61 -3.55 2.29 12.06
C LEU A 61 -5.06 1.98 12.13
N ALA A 62 -5.46 1.05 13.01
CA ALA A 62 -6.86 0.65 13.10
C ALA A 62 -7.74 1.86 13.44
N GLY A 63 -8.83 2.04 12.68
CA GLY A 63 -9.73 3.19 12.79
C GLY A 63 -9.13 4.55 12.39
N ALA A 64 -7.88 4.63 11.90
CA ALA A 64 -7.27 5.89 11.51
C ALA A 64 -8.02 6.55 10.33
N ALA A 65 -8.06 7.88 10.34
CA ALA A 65 -8.65 8.67 9.27
C ALA A 65 -7.55 9.08 8.28
N LEU A 66 -7.47 8.43 7.11
CA LEU A 66 -6.45 8.62 6.06
C LEU A 66 -7.06 9.20 4.77
N GLN A 67 -8.23 9.83 4.87
CA GLN A 67 -8.90 10.37 3.69
C GLN A 67 -8.02 11.41 2.99
N ASP A 68 -7.96 11.33 1.67
CA ASP A 68 -7.18 12.23 0.81
C ASP A 68 -5.66 12.26 1.13
N ALA A 69 -5.14 11.27 1.88
CA ALA A 69 -3.71 11.19 2.17
C ALA A 69 -2.90 10.83 0.91
N GLU A 70 -1.73 11.46 0.76
CA GLU A 70 -0.77 11.16 -0.30
C GLU A 70 0.15 10.04 0.18
N MET A 71 -0.04 8.81 -0.32
CA MET A 71 0.61 7.60 0.18
C MET A 71 1.41 6.87 -0.91
N LEU A 72 1.87 7.61 -1.92
CA LEU A 72 2.67 7.10 -3.02
C LEU A 72 4.01 6.54 -2.48
N TYR A 73 4.32 5.30 -2.86
CA TYR A 73 5.47 4.51 -2.37
C TYR A 73 5.52 4.28 -0.85
N VAL A 74 4.39 4.39 -0.13
CA VAL A 74 4.35 4.07 1.30
C VAL A 74 4.61 2.59 1.52
N ASP A 75 5.34 2.26 2.58
CA ASP A 75 5.53 0.89 3.01
C ASP A 75 4.63 0.54 4.21
N LEU A 76 3.55 -0.20 3.95
CA LEU A 76 2.56 -0.66 4.93
C LEU A 76 2.68 -2.16 5.21
N GLU A 77 3.84 -2.76 4.96
CA GLU A 77 4.05 -4.19 5.24
C GLU A 77 3.60 -4.54 6.67
N ASP A 78 2.74 -5.56 6.82
CA ASP A 78 2.18 -6.02 8.09
C ASP A 78 1.41 -4.96 8.93
N ALA A 79 1.08 -3.81 8.35
CA ALA A 79 0.35 -2.76 9.07
C ALA A 79 -1.09 -3.17 9.37
N ASP A 80 -1.63 -2.70 10.50
CA ASP A 80 -3.02 -2.92 10.88
C ASP A 80 -3.90 -1.74 10.47
N LEU A 81 -4.62 -1.87 9.35
CA LEU A 81 -5.51 -0.85 8.78
C LEU A 81 -6.99 -1.13 9.07
N ARG A 82 -7.31 -2.05 9.98
CA ARG A 82 -8.70 -2.47 10.21
C ARG A 82 -9.60 -1.29 10.56
N GLY A 83 -10.70 -1.13 9.84
CA GLY A 83 -11.64 -0.01 10.03
C GLY A 83 -11.11 1.38 9.65
N ALA A 84 -9.87 1.50 9.15
CA ALA A 84 -9.31 2.77 8.70
C ALA A 84 -10.08 3.32 7.48
N ASN A 85 -10.03 4.63 7.28
CA ASN A 85 -10.71 5.29 6.17
C ASN A 85 -9.70 5.84 5.15
N LEU A 86 -9.55 5.14 4.02
CA LEU A 86 -8.64 5.44 2.91
C LEU A 86 -9.37 6.04 1.69
N ARG A 87 -10.60 6.55 1.87
CA ARG A 87 -11.34 7.21 0.78
C ARG A 87 -10.55 8.38 0.19
N GLY A 88 -10.45 8.43 -1.13
CA GLY A 88 -9.67 9.45 -1.85
C GLY A 88 -8.15 9.39 -1.66
N SER A 89 -7.60 8.46 -0.88
CA SER A 89 -6.15 8.35 -0.69
C SER A 89 -5.43 7.86 -1.95
N ASP A 90 -4.15 8.17 -2.07
CA ASP A 90 -3.32 7.71 -3.18
C ASP A 90 -2.28 6.68 -2.74
N LEU A 91 -2.56 5.39 -2.91
CA LEU A 91 -1.69 4.26 -2.54
C LEU A 91 -0.86 3.73 -3.70
N ARG A 92 -0.68 4.49 -4.79
CA ARG A 92 0.13 4.04 -5.93
C ARG A 92 1.51 3.56 -5.46
N GLU A 93 1.96 2.43 -5.98
CA GLU A 93 3.25 1.82 -5.63
C GLU A 93 3.44 1.52 -4.13
N ALA A 94 2.39 1.57 -3.31
CA ALA A 94 2.49 1.29 -1.88
C ALA A 94 2.59 -0.22 -1.62
N ASN A 95 3.44 -0.61 -0.68
CA ASN A 95 3.55 -2.00 -0.24
C ASN A 95 2.49 -2.33 0.81
N LEU A 96 1.50 -3.14 0.45
CA LEU A 96 0.43 -3.60 1.36
C LEU A 96 0.62 -5.06 1.81
N GLN A 97 1.76 -5.69 1.55
CA GLN A 97 2.04 -7.07 1.92
C GLN A 97 1.73 -7.33 3.40
N GLY A 98 0.88 -8.32 3.71
CA GLY A 98 0.52 -8.68 5.07
C GLY A 98 -0.39 -7.68 5.79
N ALA A 99 -0.74 -6.54 5.17
CA ALA A 99 -1.56 -5.52 5.81
C ALA A 99 -2.97 -6.05 6.11
N LYS A 100 -3.47 -5.75 7.31
CA LYS A 100 -4.79 -6.17 7.77
C LYS A 100 -5.80 -5.10 7.40
N ILE A 101 -6.64 -5.37 6.40
CA ILE A 101 -7.58 -4.39 5.82
C ILE A 101 -9.06 -4.69 6.10
N GLY A 102 -9.36 -5.50 7.12
CA GLY A 102 -10.74 -5.82 7.50
C GLY A 102 -11.53 -4.54 7.82
N GLU A 103 -12.68 -4.35 7.18
CA GLU A 103 -13.54 -3.15 7.33
C GLU A 103 -12.87 -1.82 6.90
N THR A 104 -11.70 -1.87 6.27
CA THR A 104 -11.08 -0.66 5.71
C THR A 104 -11.97 -0.08 4.62
N LYS A 105 -12.13 1.25 4.64
CA LYS A 105 -13.05 1.97 3.77
C LYS A 105 -12.28 2.56 2.59
N PHE A 106 -12.63 2.12 1.40
CA PHE A 106 -12.17 2.67 0.13
C PHE A 106 -13.36 3.31 -0.62
N ASP A 107 -13.09 4.09 -1.66
CA ASP A 107 -14.10 4.57 -2.60
C ASP A 107 -13.53 4.64 -4.02
N GLU A 108 -14.36 5.03 -5.00
CA GLU A 108 -13.92 5.19 -6.40
C GLU A 108 -12.77 6.20 -6.60
N ASN A 109 -12.49 7.03 -5.59
CA ASN A 109 -11.40 8.01 -5.65
C ASN A 109 -10.08 7.44 -5.14
N THR A 110 -10.11 6.38 -4.34
CA THR A 110 -8.89 5.72 -3.84
C THR A 110 -8.08 5.12 -4.99
N MET A 111 -6.83 5.56 -5.14
CA MET A 111 -5.87 4.95 -6.06
C MET A 111 -5.16 3.80 -5.35
N LEU A 112 -5.06 2.65 -6.02
CA LEU A 112 -4.45 1.42 -5.50
C LEU A 112 -2.99 1.26 -5.95
N PRO A 113 -2.24 0.31 -5.35
CA PRO A 113 -0.82 0.11 -5.66
C PRO A 113 -0.49 -0.08 -7.14
N ASP A 114 -1.37 -0.75 -7.91
CA ASP A 114 -1.22 -0.98 -9.34
C ASP A 114 -1.75 0.17 -10.23
N ARG A 115 -1.99 1.34 -9.64
CA ARG A 115 -2.47 2.58 -10.30
C ARG A 115 -3.91 2.49 -10.81
N ASN A 116 -4.65 1.45 -10.46
CA ASN A 116 -6.08 1.39 -10.69
C ASN A 116 -6.86 2.07 -9.57
N ARG A 117 -8.07 2.53 -9.86
CA ARG A 117 -9.01 3.01 -8.84
C ARG A 117 -9.67 1.81 -8.18
N TRP A 118 -9.98 1.95 -6.90
CA TRP A 118 -10.79 0.96 -6.21
C TRP A 118 -12.20 0.89 -6.80
N SER A 119 -12.78 -0.30 -6.80
CA SER A 119 -14.18 -0.57 -7.11
C SER A 119 -14.72 -1.65 -6.17
N ALA A 120 -16.05 -1.80 -6.12
CA ALA A 120 -16.69 -2.83 -5.30
C ALA A 120 -16.26 -4.27 -5.68
N ASP A 121 -15.85 -4.48 -6.94
CA ASP A 121 -15.36 -5.77 -7.44
C ASP A 121 -13.85 -5.97 -7.22
N THR A 122 -13.17 -5.00 -6.62
CA THR A 122 -11.74 -5.10 -6.36
C THR A 122 -11.47 -6.14 -5.29
N ASP A 123 -10.88 -7.24 -5.72
CA ASP A 123 -10.24 -8.19 -4.83
C ASP A 123 -9.00 -7.55 -4.20
N MET A 124 -9.12 -7.14 -2.94
CA MET A 124 -8.03 -6.49 -2.21
C MET A 124 -6.98 -7.48 -1.68
N GLU A 125 -7.29 -8.78 -1.59
CA GLU A 125 -6.33 -9.78 -1.12
C GLU A 125 -5.12 -9.88 -2.05
N ARG A 126 -5.31 -9.54 -3.33
CA ARG A 126 -4.20 -9.44 -4.28
C ARG A 126 -3.15 -8.39 -3.90
N TYR A 127 -3.40 -7.47 -2.98
CA TYR A 127 -2.38 -6.52 -2.50
C TYR A 127 -1.83 -6.88 -1.13
N THR A 128 -2.54 -7.70 -0.36
CA THR A 128 -2.21 -7.97 1.05
C THR A 128 -1.78 -9.41 1.32
N ASN A 129 -2.14 -10.38 0.49
CA ASN A 129 -1.89 -11.80 0.75
C ASN A 129 -0.83 -12.35 -0.22
N PRO A 130 0.41 -12.61 0.24
CA PRO A 130 1.47 -13.21 -0.59
C PRO A 130 1.11 -14.54 -1.25
N GLU A 131 0.19 -15.29 -0.64
CA GLU A 131 -0.26 -16.59 -1.14
C GLU A 131 -1.39 -16.44 -2.19
N HIS A 132 -1.89 -15.23 -2.42
CA HIS A 132 -2.92 -14.99 -3.41
C HIS A 132 -2.36 -15.12 -4.84
N ALA A 133 -3.06 -15.85 -5.72
CA ALA A 133 -2.59 -16.15 -7.07
C ALA A 133 -2.28 -14.90 -7.94
N LYS A 134 -2.90 -13.76 -7.62
CA LYS A 134 -2.69 -12.46 -8.30
C LYS A 134 -1.93 -11.43 -7.48
N PHE A 135 -1.16 -11.87 -6.49
CA PHE A 135 -0.49 -10.98 -5.57
C PHE A 135 0.41 -9.94 -6.28
N TRP A 136 0.24 -8.68 -5.88
CA TRP A 136 0.97 -7.51 -6.36
C TRP A 136 2.29 -7.39 -5.62
N ARG A 137 3.37 -7.09 -6.34
CA ARG A 137 4.69 -6.80 -5.77
C ARG A 137 5.29 -5.58 -6.46
N SER A 138 5.72 -4.60 -5.67
CA SER A 138 6.41 -3.40 -6.16
C SER A 138 7.77 -3.69 -6.78
N ASP A 139 8.42 -4.78 -6.36
CA ASP A 139 9.81 -5.11 -6.66
C ASP A 139 9.99 -6.28 -7.62
N ASN A 140 8.92 -7.02 -7.92
CA ASN A 140 9.00 -8.28 -8.65
C ASN A 140 8.68 -8.07 -10.14
N PRO A 141 9.62 -8.44 -11.04
CA PRO A 141 9.33 -8.97 -12.37
C PRO A 141 8.21 -10.00 -12.33
N HIS A 142 7.61 -10.56 -13.37
CA HIS A 142 6.76 -11.78 -13.21
C HIS A 142 5.52 -11.76 -12.25
N SER A 143 5.23 -10.76 -11.40
CA SER A 143 3.93 -10.63 -10.73
C SER A 143 2.87 -10.53 -11.84
N PRO A 144 1.63 -11.03 -11.67
CA PRO A 144 0.54 -10.68 -12.58
C PRO A 144 0.27 -9.16 -12.64
N ALA A 145 0.82 -8.41 -11.69
CA ALA A 145 0.96 -6.96 -11.69
C ALA A 145 2.31 -6.44 -12.24
N HIS A 146 3.13 -7.30 -12.84
CA HIS A 146 4.36 -6.96 -13.54
C HIS A 146 4.18 -7.19 -15.05
N PRO A 147 4.53 -6.23 -15.93
CA PRO A 147 4.40 -6.42 -17.37
C PRO A 147 5.40 -7.46 -17.87
N SER A 148 4.93 -8.45 -18.63
CA SER A 148 5.83 -9.31 -19.40
C SER A 148 6.62 -8.45 -20.41
N PRO A 149 7.92 -8.68 -20.63
CA PRO A 149 8.49 -8.33 -21.93
C PRO A 149 7.76 -9.18 -22.97
N GLN A 150 7.33 -8.57 -24.08
CA GLN A 150 6.69 -9.30 -25.17
C GLN A 150 7.53 -10.52 -25.58
N ARG A 151 6.83 -11.61 -25.87
CA ARG A 151 7.36 -12.87 -26.39
C ARG A 151 8.21 -12.63 -27.63
N ASP A 152 9.53 -12.75 -27.50
CA ASP A 152 10.38 -13.08 -28.64
C ASP A 152 10.40 -14.60 -28.80
N GLY A 153 9.49 -15.09 -29.63
CA GLY A 153 9.63 -16.35 -30.37
C GLY A 153 9.50 -17.66 -29.62
N GLU A 154 8.26 -18.14 -29.40
CA GLU A 154 8.01 -19.59 -29.51
C GLU A 154 6.66 -19.89 -30.19
N PRO A 155 6.62 -20.85 -31.14
CA PRO A 155 5.48 -21.08 -32.00
C PRO A 155 4.52 -22.06 -31.36
N THR A 156 3.23 -21.72 -31.31
CA THR A 156 2.18 -22.72 -31.07
C THR A 156 1.03 -22.50 -32.02
N ASN A 157 1.08 -23.20 -33.15
CA ASN A 157 -0.14 -23.68 -33.77
C ASN A 157 0.06 -25.14 -34.18
N THR A 158 -0.22 -26.03 -33.24
CA THR A 158 -0.70 -27.37 -33.53
C THR A 158 -2.13 -27.23 -34.03
N ASN A 159 -2.34 -27.41 -35.34
CA ASN A 159 -3.42 -28.26 -35.84
C ASN A 159 -3.31 -28.46 -37.36
N ASP A 160 -3.11 -29.73 -37.70
CA ASP A 160 -3.90 -30.46 -38.70
C ASP A 160 -3.20 -30.82 -40.04
N LYS A 161 -3.06 -32.15 -40.17
CA LYS A 161 -3.18 -32.98 -41.37
C LYS A 161 -2.03 -33.14 -42.37
N THR A 162 -1.76 -34.43 -42.57
CA THR A 162 -1.32 -35.12 -43.80
C THR A 162 0.19 -35.20 -44.08
N LEU A 163 0.76 -36.35 -43.71
CA LEU A 163 1.68 -37.07 -44.62
C LEU A 163 0.85 -37.60 -45.81
N PRO A 164 1.36 -37.48 -47.03
CA PRO A 164 1.66 -38.68 -47.81
C PRO A 164 3.01 -38.59 -48.58
N PRO A 165 3.46 -39.68 -49.21
CA PRO A 165 4.88 -40.04 -49.32
C PRO A 165 5.49 -39.76 -50.70
N ASN A 166 6.80 -39.55 -50.74
CA ASN A 166 7.80 -40.48 -51.31
C ASN A 166 9.20 -39.86 -51.22
#